data_AF-A0A817VN31-F1
#
_entry.id   AF-A0A817VN31-F1
#
_cell.length_a   1.000
_cell.length_b   1.000
_cell.length_c   1.000
_cell.angle_alpha   90.00
_cell.angle_beta   90.00
_cell.angle_gamma   90.00
#
_symmetry.space_group_name_H-M   'P 1'
#
loop_
_entity.id
_entity.type
_entity.pdbx_description
1 polymer ?
#
loop_
_entity_poly.entity_id
_entity_poly.type
_entity_poly.pdbx_seq_one_letter_code
_entity_poly.pdbx_strand_id
1 'polypeptide(L)'
;MATDNELNLCSICSKPSAKSFCIGCKNYFCRKDFKAHEQQLSITFDNDIVRSHDELLDQIQKLEKSNYSSLHLFDQIEQWKQTTINKVKKAAEKAQHELIQLVENQKITIIKQLEPITKEIRSLREEENIVETDID
;
A
#
# COMPACT_ATOMS: atom_id res chain seq x y z
N MET A 1 60.23 10.80 -49.22
CA MET A 1 60.29 12.12 -48.57
C MET A 1 59.23 12.99 -49.21
N ALA A 2 58.13 13.27 -48.50
CA ALA A 2 57.19 14.38 -48.73
C ALA A 2 56.29 14.43 -47.49
N THR A 3 56.02 15.63 -47.00
CA THR A 3 55.67 15.97 -45.63
C THR A 3 54.15 16.05 -45.42
N ASP A 4 53.56 15.04 -44.79
CA ASP A 4 52.24 15.18 -44.16
C ASP A 4 52.43 15.85 -42.80
N ASN A 5 52.57 17.18 -42.84
CA ASN A 5 52.45 18.01 -41.67
C ASN A 5 51.26 18.95 -41.90
N GLU A 6 50.06 18.37 -41.97
CA GLU A 6 48.85 19.14 -41.70
C GLU A 6 49.02 19.72 -40.30
N LEU A 7 49.42 20.99 -40.23
CA LEU A 7 49.57 21.72 -39.00
C LEU A 7 48.17 21.84 -38.37
N ASN A 8 47.71 20.80 -37.66
CA ASN A 8 46.42 20.77 -36.96
C ASN A 8 46.29 22.06 -36.16
N LEU A 9 45.51 23.06 -36.60
CA LEU A 9 45.46 24.40 -36.01
C LEU A 9 44.65 24.39 -34.71
N CYS A 10 44.88 25.37 -33.81
CA CYS A 10 44.00 25.51 -32.64
C CYS A 10 42.63 25.96 -33.13
N SER A 11 41.56 25.26 -32.77
CA SER A 11 40.20 25.60 -33.21
C SER A 11 39.70 26.97 -32.72
N ILE A 12 40.38 27.59 -31.74
CA ILE A 12 40.03 28.92 -31.22
C ILE A 12 40.95 30.02 -31.76
N CYS A 13 42.27 29.87 -31.64
CA CYS A 13 43.22 30.93 -32.00
C CYS A 13 43.99 30.72 -33.31
N SER A 14 43.79 29.60 -33.99
CA SER A 14 44.42 29.23 -35.27
C SER A 14 45.95 29.25 -35.30
N LYS A 15 46.61 29.23 -34.12
CA LYS A 15 48.08 29.23 -34.02
C LYS A 15 48.66 27.81 -34.13
N PRO A 16 49.80 27.59 -34.81
CA PRO A 16 50.56 26.35 -34.75
C PRO A 16 51.33 26.27 -33.41
N SER A 17 50.89 25.41 -32.49
CA SER A 17 51.49 25.21 -31.16
C SER A 17 51.24 23.78 -30.69
N ALA A 18 51.92 23.34 -29.62
CA ALA A 18 51.66 22.05 -28.99
C ALA A 18 50.19 21.94 -28.55
N LYS A 19 49.50 20.90 -29.00
CA LYS A 19 48.03 20.80 -28.94
C LYS A 19 47.55 19.56 -28.22
N SER A 20 46.47 19.77 -27.48
CA SER A 20 45.66 18.71 -26.85
C SER A 20 44.41 18.51 -27.69
N PHE A 21 44.00 17.26 -27.89
CA PHE A 21 42.78 16.89 -28.59
C PHE A 21 41.65 16.65 -27.59
N CYS A 22 40.50 17.30 -27.80
CA CYS A 22 39.29 17.02 -27.04
C CYS A 22 38.46 15.95 -27.76
N ILE A 23 38.25 14.79 -27.13
CA ILE A 23 37.49 13.69 -27.72
C ILE A 23 36.01 14.06 -27.90
N GLY A 24 35.42 14.73 -26.91
CA GLY A 24 34.01 15.12 -26.95
C GLY A 24 33.69 16.11 -28.07
N CYS A 25 34.55 17.12 -28.25
CA CYS A 25 34.37 18.15 -29.26
C CYS A 25 35.04 17.83 -30.60
N LYS A 26 35.84 16.75 -30.68
CA LYS A 26 36.64 16.35 -31.85
C LYS A 26 37.48 17.49 -32.44
N ASN A 27 38.11 18.28 -31.57
CA ASN A 27 38.84 19.50 -31.95
C ASN A 27 40.20 19.58 -31.26
N TYR A 28 41.17 20.25 -31.89
CA TYR A 28 42.51 20.49 -31.34
C TYR A 28 42.60 21.88 -30.71
N PHE A 29 43.17 21.97 -29.52
CA PHE A 29 43.32 23.23 -28.80
C PHE A 29 44.76 23.42 -28.34
N CYS A 30 45.25 24.66 -28.37
CA CYS A 30 46.49 24.99 -27.68
C CYS A 30 46.30 24.89 -26.16
N ARG A 31 47.37 24.70 -25.39
CA ARG A 31 47.29 24.51 -23.93
C ARG A 31 46.47 25.59 -23.19
N LYS A 32 46.57 26.85 -23.63
CA LYS A 32 45.81 27.97 -23.03
C LYS A 32 44.31 27.83 -23.30
N ASP A 33 43.97 27.62 -24.56
CA ASP A 33 42.58 27.53 -25.01
C ASP A 33 41.90 26.23 -24.56
N PHE A 34 42.68 25.15 -24.39
CA PHE A 34 42.19 23.89 -23.84
C PHE A 34 41.74 24.05 -22.39
N LYS A 35 42.50 24.78 -21.56
CA LYS A 35 42.11 25.06 -20.16
C LYS A 35 40.85 25.94 -20.09
N ALA A 36 40.73 26.93 -20.96
CA ALA A 36 39.53 27.75 -21.05
C ALA A 36 38.31 26.93 -21.49
N HIS A 37 38.49 26.02 -22.46
CA HIS A 37 37.46 25.09 -22.92
C HIS A 37 36.99 24.15 -21.80
N GLU A 38 37.92 23.58 -21.03
CA GLU A 38 37.60 22.72 -19.87
C GLU A 38 36.78 23.47 -18.81
N GLN A 39 37.17 24.72 -18.50
CA GLN A 39 36.41 25.57 -17.58
C GLN A 39 35.00 25.87 -18.08
N GLN A 40 34.86 26.18 -19.37
CA GLN A 40 33.55 26.41 -19.99
C GLN A 40 32.67 25.16 -19.90
N LEU A 41 33.22 23.98 -20.19
CA LEU A 41 32.48 22.71 -20.07
C LEU A 41 32.02 22.44 -18.64
N SER A 42 32.85 22.71 -17.64
CA SER A 42 32.47 22.58 -16.23
C SER A 42 31.29 23.50 -15.89
N ILE A 43 31.36 24.77 -16.31
CA ILE A 43 30.29 25.74 -16.07
C ILE A 43 28.98 25.31 -16.74
N THR A 44 29.06 24.85 -17.99
CA THR A 44 27.89 24.33 -18.72
C THR A 44 27.31 23.10 -18.04
N PHE A 45 28.15 22.17 -17.57
CA PHE A 45 27.69 20.99 -16.86
C PHE A 45 26.91 21.34 -15.59
N ASP A 46 27.47 22.24 -14.75
CA ASP A 46 26.82 22.66 -13.52
C ASP A 46 25.52 23.42 -13.78
N ASN A 47 25.54 24.36 -14.74
CA ASN A 47 24.39 25.24 -15.00
C ASN A 47 23.25 24.59 -15.78
N ASP A 48 23.56 23.68 -16.70
CA ASP A 48 22.55 23.13 -17.60
C ASP A 48 22.17 21.71 -17.21
N ILE A 49 23.14 20.86 -16.88
CA ILE A 49 22.88 19.45 -16.57
C ILE A 49 22.48 19.27 -15.11
N VAL A 50 23.29 19.74 -14.16
CA VAL A 50 23.03 19.55 -12.72
C VAL A 50 21.77 20.30 -12.32
N ARG A 51 21.63 21.57 -12.71
CA ARG A 51 20.41 22.34 -12.42
C ARG A 51 19.15 21.71 -13.02
N SER A 52 19.18 21.28 -14.28
CA SER A 52 18.00 20.65 -14.90
C SER A 52 17.65 19.33 -14.21
N HIS A 53 18.65 18.54 -13.83
CA HIS A 53 18.46 17.34 -13.05
C HIS A 53 17.78 17.63 -11.70
N ASP A 54 18.26 18.63 -10.96
CA ASP A 54 17.71 19.00 -9.65
C ASP A 54 16.28 19.55 -9.77
N GLU A 55 16.00 20.34 -10.80
CA GLU A 55 14.65 20.81 -11.11
C GLU A 55 13.68 19.66 -11.42
N LEU A 56 14.14 18.64 -12.16
CA LEU A 56 13.33 17.45 -12.44
C LEU A 56 13.08 16.63 -11.17
N LEU A 57 14.10 16.45 -10.32
CA LEU A 57 13.95 15.76 -9.04
C LEU A 57 12.93 16.47 -8.14
N ASP A 58 13.01 17.79 -8.01
CA ASP A 58 12.07 18.58 -7.22
C ASP A 58 10.64 18.47 -7.76
N GLN A 59 10.47 18.48 -9.10
CA GLN A 59 9.15 18.27 -9.73
C GLN A 59 8.58 16.89 -9.41
N ILE A 60 9.38 15.82 -9.50
CA ILE A 60 8.94 14.46 -9.18
C ILE A 60 8.54 14.36 -7.71
N GLN A 61 9.36 14.89 -6.79
CA GLN A 61 9.05 14.87 -5.35
C GLN A 61 7.79 15.66 -5.00
N LYS A 62 7.49 16.74 -5.74
CA LYS A 62 6.25 17.51 -5.58
C LYS A 62 5.02 16.75 -6.09
N LEU A 63 5.15 15.96 -7.16
CA LEU A 63 4.06 15.10 -7.67
C LEU A 63 3.68 14.00 -6.69
N GLU A 64 4.66 13.43 -5.97
CA GLU A 64 4.39 12.41 -4.94
C GLU A 64 3.51 12.96 -3.81
N LYS A 65 3.65 14.23 -3.43
CA LYS A 65 2.87 14.80 -2.30
C LYS A 65 1.44 15.18 -2.67
N SER A 66 1.15 15.47 -3.93
CA SER A 66 -0.14 16.01 -4.35
C SER A 66 -1.14 14.96 -4.86
N ASN A 67 -0.70 13.73 -5.17
CA ASN A 67 -1.53 12.75 -5.88
C ASN A 67 -2.01 11.53 -5.07
N TYR A 68 -1.48 11.21 -3.89
CA TYR A 68 -1.97 10.01 -3.18
C TYR A 68 -3.40 10.17 -2.66
N SER A 69 -3.76 11.35 -2.16
CA SER A 69 -5.08 11.62 -1.59
C SER A 69 -6.20 11.80 -2.64
N SER A 70 -5.86 11.94 -3.92
CA SER A 70 -6.81 12.12 -5.03
C SER A 70 -7.01 10.86 -5.87
N LEU A 71 -6.26 9.79 -5.59
CA LEU A 71 -6.40 8.53 -6.30
C LEU A 71 -7.71 7.86 -5.87
N HIS A 72 -8.71 7.91 -6.76
CA HIS A 72 -10.00 7.21 -6.71
C HIS A 72 -9.90 5.72 -6.29
N LEU A 73 -8.72 5.10 -6.41
CA LEU A 73 -8.45 3.76 -5.90
C LEU A 73 -8.47 3.67 -4.37
N PHE A 74 -7.98 4.67 -3.64
CA PHE A 74 -8.04 4.66 -2.17
C PHE A 74 -9.48 4.77 -1.66
N ASP A 75 -10.30 5.59 -2.31
CA ASP A 75 -11.74 5.68 -1.98
C ASP A 75 -12.45 4.35 -2.22
N GLN A 76 -12.15 3.67 -3.33
CA GLN A 76 -12.68 2.34 -3.61
C GLN A 76 -12.23 1.32 -2.55
N ILE A 77 -10.96 1.35 -2.14
CA ILE A 77 -10.43 0.47 -1.07
C ILE A 77 -11.17 0.74 0.25
N GLU A 78 -11.39 2.02 0.60
CA GLU A 78 -12.11 2.38 1.82
C GLU A 78 -13.57 1.91 1.77
N GLN A 79 -14.25 2.12 0.64
CA GLN A 79 -15.62 1.63 0.44
C GLN A 79 -15.72 0.11 0.55
N TRP A 80 -14.77 -0.62 -0.04
CA TRP A 80 -14.70 -2.07 0.07
C TRP A 80 -14.50 -2.53 1.51
N LYS A 81 -13.59 -1.86 2.25
CA LYS A 81 -13.34 -2.13 3.67
C LYS A 81 -14.61 -1.96 4.50
N GLN A 82 -15.28 -0.82 4.36
CA GLN A 82 -16.51 -0.51 5.12
C GLN A 82 -17.64 -1.47 4.76
N THR A 83 -17.84 -1.76 3.48
CA THR A 83 -18.86 -2.71 3.01
C THR A 83 -18.62 -4.11 3.58
N THR A 84 -17.36 -4.55 3.60
CA THR A 84 -17.00 -5.88 4.11
C THR A 84 -17.24 -5.98 5.62
N ILE A 85 -16.79 -4.99 6.40
CA ILE A 85 -17.05 -4.92 7.85
C ILE A 85 -18.55 -5.00 8.13
N ASN A 86 -19.36 -4.21 7.40
CA ASN A 86 -20.81 -4.20 7.59
C ASN A 86 -21.46 -5.54 7.25
N LYS A 87 -21.02 -6.23 6.19
CA LYS A 87 -21.52 -7.57 5.86
C LYS A 87 -21.19 -8.59 6.94
N VAL A 88 -19.96 -8.58 7.44
CA VAL A 88 -19.53 -9.50 8.50
C VAL A 88 -20.30 -9.24 9.80
N LYS A 89 -20.49 -7.97 10.19
CA LYS A 89 -21.29 -7.60 11.37
C LYS A 89 -22.72 -8.11 11.26
N LYS A 90 -23.40 -7.84 10.14
CA LYS A 90 -24.78 -8.30 9.91
C LYS A 90 -24.89 -9.84 9.93
N ALA A 91 -23.92 -10.54 9.37
CA ALA A 91 -23.91 -12.00 9.40
C ALA A 91 -23.74 -12.53 10.84
N ALA A 92 -22.86 -11.92 11.63
CA ALA A 92 -22.67 -12.28 13.04
C ALA A 92 -23.92 -12.00 13.89
N GLU A 93 -24.53 -10.81 13.73
CA GLU A 93 -25.77 -10.43 14.42
C GLU A 93 -26.92 -11.40 14.09
N LYS A 94 -27.03 -11.81 12.83
CA LYS A 94 -28.02 -12.80 12.37
C LYS A 94 -27.77 -14.16 13.02
N ALA A 95 -26.54 -14.65 13.00
CA ALA A 95 -26.20 -15.95 13.60
C ALA A 95 -26.47 -15.96 15.12
N GLN A 96 -26.19 -14.84 15.82
CA GLN A 96 -26.51 -14.70 17.23
C GLN A 96 -28.02 -14.76 17.50
N HIS A 97 -28.83 -14.05 16.70
CA HIS A 97 -30.28 -14.09 16.84
C HIS A 97 -30.85 -15.48 16.58
N GLU A 98 -30.39 -16.16 15.53
CA GLU A 98 -30.81 -17.53 15.20
C GLU A 98 -30.48 -18.51 16.34
N LEU A 99 -29.30 -18.37 16.95
CA LEU A 99 -28.91 -19.20 18.09
C LEU A 99 -29.81 -18.96 19.32
N ILE A 100 -30.08 -17.69 19.65
CA ILE A 100 -30.97 -17.34 20.77
C ILE A 100 -32.35 -17.94 20.55
N GLN A 101 -32.91 -17.80 19.34
CA GLN A 101 -34.21 -18.37 19.00
C GLN A 101 -34.21 -19.89 19.11
N LEU A 102 -33.15 -20.56 18.64
CA LEU A 102 -33.03 -22.01 18.75
C LEU A 102 -33.03 -22.47 20.22
N VAL A 103 -32.25 -21.80 21.07
CA VAL A 103 -32.14 -22.11 22.50
C VAL A 103 -33.47 -21.90 23.22
N GLU A 104 -34.15 -20.78 22.98
CA GLU A 104 -35.46 -20.52 23.59
C GLU A 104 -36.52 -21.53 23.12
N ASN A 105 -36.53 -21.88 21.83
CA ASN A 105 -37.43 -22.90 21.30
C ASN A 105 -37.18 -24.29 21.91
N GLN A 106 -35.91 -24.67 22.08
CA GLN A 106 -35.53 -25.92 22.74
C GLN A 106 -35.96 -25.92 24.21
N LYS A 107 -35.74 -24.83 24.93
CA LYS A 107 -36.18 -24.67 26.33
C LYS A 107 -37.69 -24.83 26.46
N ILE A 108 -38.48 -24.17 25.61
CA ILE A 108 -39.95 -24.32 25.60
C ILE A 108 -40.35 -25.78 25.33
N THR A 109 -39.66 -26.44 24.41
CA THR A 109 -39.92 -27.86 24.07
C THR A 109 -39.65 -28.77 25.26
N ILE A 110 -38.52 -28.59 25.95
CA ILE A 110 -38.16 -29.37 27.14
C ILE A 110 -39.18 -29.15 28.25
N ILE A 111 -39.59 -27.90 28.52
CA ILE A 111 -40.60 -27.59 29.55
C ILE A 111 -41.91 -28.34 29.24
N LYS A 112 -42.40 -28.27 28.00
CA LYS A 112 -43.61 -28.98 27.57
C LYS A 112 -43.52 -30.51 27.72
N GLN A 113 -42.32 -31.08 27.58
CA GLN A 113 -42.11 -32.51 27.79
C GLN A 113 -42.05 -32.90 29.27
N LEU A 114 -41.55 -32.02 30.14
CA LEU A 114 -41.43 -32.28 31.58
C LEU A 114 -42.72 -32.06 32.37
N GLU A 115 -43.60 -31.17 31.91
CA GLU A 115 -44.91 -30.93 32.52
C GLU A 115 -45.78 -32.19 32.70
N PRO A 116 -46.00 -33.05 31.68
CA PRO A 116 -46.80 -34.26 31.85
C PRO A 116 -46.15 -35.27 32.79
N ILE A 117 -44.83 -35.45 32.71
CA ILE A 117 -44.08 -36.33 33.61
C ILE A 117 -44.25 -35.88 35.07
N THR A 118 -44.19 -34.57 35.31
CA THR A 118 -44.38 -33.99 36.65
C THR A 118 -45.80 -34.23 37.16
N LYS A 119 -46.82 -34.16 36.28
CA LYS A 119 -48.21 -34.49 36.64
C LYS A 119 -48.36 -35.97 37.00
N GLU A 120 -47.82 -36.87 36.18
CA GLU A 120 -47.85 -38.31 36.43
C GLU A 120 -47.21 -38.68 37.77
N ILE A 121 -46.03 -38.13 38.08
CA ILE A 121 -45.36 -38.34 39.37
C ILE A 121 -46.23 -37.89 40.55
N ARG A 122 -46.92 -36.75 40.43
CA ARG A 122 -47.82 -36.26 41.48
C ARG A 122 -49.03 -37.17 41.66
N SER A 123 -49.65 -37.60 40.56
CA SER A 123 -50.79 -38.52 40.60
C SER A 123 -50.43 -39.85 41.25
N LEU A 124 -49.29 -40.44 40.90
CA LEU A 124 -48.82 -41.69 41.53
C LEU A 124 -48.61 -41.54 43.05
N ARG A 125 -48.08 -40.41 43.51
CA ARG A 125 -47.90 -40.13 44.95
C ARG A 125 -49.23 -39.94 45.70
N GLU A 126 -50.23 -39.37 45.03
CA GLU A 126 -51.57 -39.21 45.60
C GLU A 126 -52.32 -40.56 45.65
N GLU A 127 -52.09 -41.43 44.67
CA GLU A 127 -52.62 -42.80 44.61
C GLU A 127 -51.97 -43.74 45.65
N GLU A 128 -50.69 -43.57 45.99
CA GLU A 128 -50.00 -44.33 47.05
C GLU A 128 -50.32 -43.83 48.48
N ASN A 129 -50.98 -42.69 48.67
CA ASN A 129 -51.42 -42.17 49.98
C ASN A 129 -52.74 -42.79 50.47
N ILE A 130 -52.90 -44.11 50.30
CA ILE A 130 -53.99 -44.88 50.91
C ILE A 130 -53.51 -45.35 52.31
N VAL A 131 -53.90 -44.56 53.32
CA VAL A 131 -54.14 -44.89 54.74
C VAL A 131 -53.25 -46.00 55.35
N GLU A 132 -52.25 -45.61 56.14
CA GLU A 132 -51.83 -46.43 57.29
C GLU A 132 -53.06 -46.62 58.17
N THR A 133 -53.62 -47.82 58.14
CA THR A 133 -54.65 -48.21 59.11
C THR A 133 -53.90 -48.70 60.33
N ASP A 134 -54.02 -48.00 61.46
CA ASP A 134 -53.58 -48.52 62.75
C ASP A 134 -54.17 -49.93 62.92
N ILE A 135 -53.30 -50.91 63.09
CA ILE A 135 -53.67 -52.30 63.37
C ILE A 135 -53.63 -52.45 64.88
N ASP A 136 -54.81 -52.62 65.50
CA ASP A 136 -54.99 -52.96 66.93
C ASP A 136 -54.28 -54.27 67.33
#